data_AF-A0A8D1FD70-F1
#
_entry.id   AF-A0A8D1FD70-F1
#
_cell.length_a   1.000
_cell.length_b   1.000
_cell.length_c   1.000
_cell.angle_alpha   90.00
_cell.angle_beta   90.00
_cell.angle_gamma   90.00
#
_symmetry.space_group_name_H-M   'P 1'
#
loop_
_entity.id
_entity.type
_entity.pdbx_description
1 polymer ?
#
loop_
_entity_poly.entity_id
_entity_poly.type
_entity_poly.pdbx_seq_one_letter_code
_entity_poly.pdbx_strand_id
1 'polypeptide(L)'
;MTTLTQNLQVKKLWAGYHRHGSDLSLHHLFEGTEECSSHFYLEPQHQPWAYSGGLLHKPCDGGCDADAGGPGQVQGMEVAWECSFSGDISFTEDWTVLHVALSHWSNTPVLVDGKDVMPEVRRVQGKLKSFFQHIQSAEWKGYSGNCDLGPLMVNEALKPYSAEGPQLWFVSNVDGTLIAKTLATLSPKSFLFIIASKTFTTQETIMNFLLLAKDPSAVEKDFTSLFTNTVKVKEFGIDPQKLFEFWDQVGALHAPLCCLLPQPCGPTNKPHCWGEPGTSGQHAFYQLIHQVTKMMPCNFLILVQTQHLVRMDSHPKILLANFLSQVEASMRGKSTEKASKELQAVGISLEDFEKLLHHKVFEENLPANSTVFTKFMPFIPRALIAMY
;
A
#
# COMPACT_ATOMS: atom_id res chain seq x y z
N MET A 1 -32.10 2.06 5.15
CA MET A 1 -31.44 1.17 4.19
C MET A 1 -30.60 2.02 3.25
N THR A 2 -29.42 1.55 2.85
CA THR A 2 -28.51 2.22 1.89
C THR A 2 -28.70 1.66 0.47
N THR A 3 -28.22 2.38 -0.56
CA THR A 3 -28.23 1.91 -1.96
C THR A 3 -27.60 0.50 -2.11
N LEU A 4 -26.53 0.23 -1.37
CA LEU A 4 -25.86 -1.07 -1.34
C LEU A 4 -26.77 -2.18 -0.77
N THR A 5 -27.41 -1.94 0.37
CA THR A 5 -28.31 -2.93 1.02
C THR A 5 -29.62 -3.15 0.26
N GLN A 6 -29.97 -2.25 -0.66
CA GLN A 6 -31.14 -2.38 -1.53
C GLN A 6 -30.83 -3.09 -2.85
N ASN A 7 -29.57 -3.10 -3.28
CA ASN A 7 -29.12 -3.72 -4.52
C ASN A 7 -29.46 -5.23 -4.56
N LEU A 8 -30.06 -5.68 -5.67
CA LEU A 8 -30.55 -7.06 -5.82
C LEU A 8 -29.40 -8.07 -5.82
N GLN A 9 -28.26 -7.77 -6.46
CA GLN A 9 -27.11 -8.67 -6.49
C GLN A 9 -26.47 -8.81 -5.11
N VAL A 10 -26.37 -7.71 -4.36
CA VAL A 10 -25.90 -7.75 -2.96
C VAL A 10 -26.83 -8.60 -2.09
N LYS A 11 -28.16 -8.48 -2.27
CA LYS A 11 -29.13 -9.31 -1.56
C LYS A 11 -29.00 -10.79 -1.93
N LYS A 12 -28.82 -11.12 -3.22
CA LYS A 12 -28.59 -12.49 -3.69
C LYS A 12 -27.30 -13.07 -3.08
N LEU A 13 -26.20 -12.30 -3.11
CA LEU A 13 -24.92 -12.69 -2.51
C LEU A 13 -25.07 -12.93 -1.01
N TRP A 14 -25.74 -12.03 -0.29
CA TRP A 14 -25.96 -12.14 1.15
C TRP A 14 -26.84 -13.35 1.51
N ALA A 15 -27.88 -13.62 0.72
CA ALA A 15 -28.71 -14.82 0.87
C ALA A 15 -27.94 -16.11 0.53
N GLY A 16 -27.06 -16.08 -0.47
CA GLY A 16 -26.14 -17.17 -0.79
C GLY A 16 -25.18 -17.48 0.37
N TYR A 17 -24.54 -16.44 0.92
CA TYR A 17 -23.66 -16.57 2.09
C TYR A 17 -24.39 -17.14 3.31
N HIS A 18 -25.61 -16.67 3.61
CA HIS A 18 -26.37 -17.23 4.73
C HIS A 18 -26.80 -18.69 4.54
N ARG A 19 -26.98 -19.14 3.28
CA ARG A 19 -27.38 -20.51 2.97
C ARG A 19 -26.20 -21.49 2.92
N HIS A 20 -25.05 -21.04 2.42
CA HIS A 20 -23.94 -21.93 2.07
C HIS A 20 -22.59 -21.51 2.68
N GLY A 21 -22.52 -20.38 3.37
CA GLY A 21 -21.25 -19.83 3.87
C GLY A 21 -20.56 -20.72 4.91
N SER A 22 -21.32 -21.49 5.69
CA SER A 22 -20.79 -22.51 6.60
C SER A 22 -20.16 -23.70 5.90
N ASP A 23 -20.54 -23.95 4.65
CA ASP A 23 -20.13 -25.13 3.89
C ASP A 23 -18.83 -24.87 3.10
N LEU A 24 -18.38 -23.61 3.05
CA LEU A 24 -17.18 -23.20 2.35
C LEU A 24 -15.93 -23.58 3.13
N SER A 25 -15.15 -24.52 2.58
CA SER A 25 -13.84 -24.93 3.09
C SER A 25 -12.80 -24.81 1.99
N LEU A 26 -11.72 -24.05 2.23
CA LEU A 26 -10.58 -23.95 1.34
C LEU A 26 -10.01 -25.34 1.02
N HIS A 27 -9.95 -26.24 2.00
CA HIS A 27 -9.44 -27.60 1.80
C HIS A 27 -10.22 -28.33 0.71
N HIS A 28 -11.56 -28.37 0.83
CA HIS A 28 -12.43 -29.03 -0.15
C HIS A 28 -12.40 -28.35 -1.53
N LEU A 29 -12.24 -27.02 -1.57
CA LEU A 29 -12.14 -26.28 -2.84
C LEU A 29 -10.88 -26.67 -3.63
N PHE A 30 -9.77 -26.98 -2.96
CA PHE A 30 -8.51 -27.36 -3.62
C PHE A 30 -8.35 -28.87 -3.84
N GLU A 31 -9.01 -29.74 -3.05
CA GLU A 31 -8.97 -31.20 -3.26
C GLU A 31 -9.78 -31.68 -4.47
N GLY A 32 -10.88 -31.00 -4.80
CA GLY A 32 -11.81 -31.44 -5.83
C GLY A 32 -11.49 -31.00 -7.26
N THR A 33 -10.48 -30.13 -7.47
CA THR A 33 -10.18 -29.54 -8.78
C THR A 33 -8.69 -29.31 -8.98
N GLU A 34 -8.05 -30.10 -9.85
CA GLU A 34 -6.65 -29.86 -10.27
C GLU A 34 -6.45 -28.46 -10.91
N GLU A 35 -7.55 -27.85 -11.40
CA GLU A 35 -7.56 -26.55 -12.07
C GLU A 35 -7.95 -25.37 -11.16
N CYS A 36 -8.23 -25.57 -9.86
CA CYS A 36 -8.66 -24.49 -8.94
C CYS A 36 -7.70 -23.30 -8.96
N SER A 37 -6.41 -23.59 -8.90
CA SER A 37 -5.34 -22.59 -8.95
C SER A 37 -5.36 -21.78 -10.24
N SER A 38 -5.71 -22.38 -11.38
CA SER A 38 -5.74 -21.70 -12.68
C SER A 38 -6.93 -20.74 -12.85
N HIS A 39 -8.00 -20.93 -12.07
CA HIS A 39 -9.21 -20.10 -12.14
C HIS A 39 -9.21 -18.92 -11.17
N PHE A 40 -8.43 -18.99 -10.08
CA PHE A 40 -8.35 -17.96 -9.04
C PHE A 40 -6.97 -17.27 -8.99
N TYR A 41 -6.29 -17.29 -10.13
CA TYR A 41 -4.97 -16.75 -10.34
C TYR A 41 -4.98 -15.74 -11.49
N LEU A 42 -4.33 -14.60 -11.27
CA LEU A 42 -4.12 -13.55 -12.25
C LEU A 42 -2.63 -13.34 -12.44
N GLU A 43 -2.16 -13.55 -13.66
CA GLU A 43 -0.83 -13.18 -14.12
C GLU A 43 -0.98 -12.11 -15.20
N PRO A 44 -0.71 -10.83 -14.88
CA PRO A 44 -0.90 -9.76 -15.83
C PRO A 44 0.11 -9.90 -16.98
N GLN A 45 -0.40 -9.84 -18.21
CA GLN A 45 0.45 -9.86 -19.41
C GLN A 45 1.45 -8.70 -19.33
N HIS A 46 2.74 -9.00 -19.47
CA HIS A 46 3.86 -8.05 -19.41
C HIS A 46 4.22 -7.52 -18.01
N GLN A 47 3.75 -8.15 -16.93
CA GLN A 47 4.18 -7.82 -15.58
C GLN A 47 4.81 -9.04 -14.89
N PRO A 48 5.93 -8.88 -14.17
CA PRO A 48 6.64 -10.01 -13.61
C PRO A 48 6.06 -10.42 -12.25
N TRP A 49 4.74 -10.39 -12.09
CA TRP A 49 4.09 -10.72 -10.83
C TRP A 49 2.78 -11.46 -11.03
N ALA A 50 2.39 -12.18 -9.99
CA ALA A 50 1.23 -13.04 -9.98
C ALA A 50 0.41 -12.82 -8.70
N TYR A 51 -0.90 -12.88 -8.83
CA TYR A 51 -1.86 -12.76 -7.73
C TYR A 51 -2.72 -14.00 -7.67
N SER A 52 -2.80 -14.65 -6.50
CA SER A 52 -3.78 -15.70 -6.23
C SER A 52 -4.68 -15.27 -5.08
N GLY A 53 -5.99 -15.30 -5.32
CA GLY A 53 -7.01 -14.87 -4.37
C GLY A 53 -7.52 -15.98 -3.44
N GLY A 54 -7.98 -15.60 -2.24
CA GLY A 54 -8.61 -16.49 -1.25
C GLY A 54 -10.04 -16.94 -1.60
N LEU A 55 -10.78 -17.46 -0.60
CA LEU A 55 -12.12 -18.09 -0.66
C LEU A 55 -13.07 -17.52 -1.73
N LEU A 56 -12.99 -18.05 -2.96
CA LEU A 56 -13.93 -17.80 -4.03
C LEU A 56 -14.38 -19.16 -4.56
N HIS A 57 -15.67 -19.45 -4.48
CA HIS A 57 -16.26 -20.62 -5.12
C HIS A 57 -16.87 -20.18 -6.46
N LYS A 58 -16.42 -20.79 -7.55
CA LYS A 58 -17.14 -20.71 -8.83
C LYS A 58 -18.29 -21.71 -8.70
N PRO A 59 -19.56 -21.32 -8.82
CA PRO A 59 -20.63 -22.31 -8.87
C PRO A 59 -20.32 -23.27 -10.01
N CYS A 60 -20.20 -24.56 -9.69
CA CYS A 60 -20.00 -25.60 -10.69
C CYS A 60 -21.04 -25.44 -11.80
N ASP A 61 -20.63 -25.64 -13.05
CA ASP A 61 -21.51 -25.65 -14.21
C ASP A 61 -22.61 -26.71 -13.99
N GLY A 62 -23.77 -26.26 -13.51
CA GLY A 62 -24.91 -27.13 -13.18
C GLY A 62 -25.60 -26.78 -11.87
N GLY A 63 -26.46 -25.75 -11.90
CA GLY A 63 -27.67 -25.75 -11.06
C GLY A 63 -27.80 -24.70 -9.95
N CYS A 64 -26.79 -23.88 -9.67
CA CYS A 64 -26.91 -22.78 -8.69
C CYS A 64 -26.69 -21.43 -9.38
N ASP A 65 -27.78 -20.76 -9.75
CA ASP A 65 -27.90 -19.37 -10.25
C ASP A 65 -26.63 -18.78 -10.90
N ALA A 66 -26.41 -19.12 -12.18
CA ALA A 66 -25.49 -18.41 -13.07
C ALA A 66 -25.82 -16.90 -13.24
N ASP A 67 -26.93 -16.43 -12.65
CA ASP A 67 -27.43 -15.05 -12.66
C ASP A 67 -27.02 -14.22 -11.41
N ALA A 68 -26.22 -14.79 -10.51
CA ALA A 68 -25.53 -14.01 -9.48
C ALA A 68 -24.24 -13.46 -10.10
N GLY A 69 -24.38 -12.51 -11.04
CA GLY A 69 -23.25 -11.75 -11.56
C GLY A 69 -22.31 -11.36 -10.42
N GLY A 70 -21.02 -11.65 -10.57
CA GLY A 70 -20.03 -11.36 -9.52
C GLY A 70 -20.07 -9.88 -9.13
N PRO A 71 -19.42 -9.49 -8.01
CA PRO A 71 -19.42 -8.11 -7.51
C PRO A 71 -18.94 -7.06 -8.54
N GLY A 72 -18.27 -7.47 -9.62
CA GLY A 72 -17.95 -6.60 -10.77
C GLY A 72 -19.17 -6.07 -11.54
N GLN A 73 -20.37 -6.63 -11.36
CA GLN A 73 -21.61 -6.15 -11.97
C GLN A 73 -22.47 -5.31 -11.00
N VAL A 74 -21.88 -4.78 -9.93
CA VAL A 74 -22.58 -3.79 -9.10
C VAL A 74 -22.88 -2.57 -9.97
N GLN A 75 -24.17 -2.28 -10.13
CA GLN A 75 -24.67 -1.17 -10.95
C GLN A 75 -23.94 0.13 -10.61
N GLY A 76 -23.33 0.75 -11.63
CA GLY A 76 -22.60 2.01 -11.50
C GLY A 76 -21.09 1.88 -11.25
N MET A 77 -20.53 0.67 -11.11
CA MET A 77 -19.07 0.50 -10.98
C MET A 77 -18.33 0.95 -12.23
N GLU A 78 -18.80 0.58 -13.43
CA GLU A 78 -18.19 1.01 -14.70
C GLU A 78 -18.24 2.53 -14.87
N VAL A 79 -19.37 3.14 -14.54
CA VAL A 79 -19.52 4.61 -14.58
C VAL A 79 -18.59 5.28 -13.56
N ALA A 80 -18.54 4.78 -12.32
CA ALA A 80 -17.63 5.31 -11.29
C ALA A 80 -16.15 5.12 -11.68
N TRP A 81 -15.82 4.00 -12.32
CA TRP A 81 -14.50 3.74 -12.89
C TRP A 81 -14.18 4.78 -13.96
N GLU A 82 -15.03 4.97 -14.97
CA GLU A 82 -14.84 6.00 -16.01
C GLU A 82 -14.72 7.42 -15.42
N CYS A 83 -15.60 7.77 -14.48
CA CYS A 83 -15.55 9.03 -13.73
C CYS A 83 -14.24 9.21 -12.95
N SER A 84 -13.61 8.14 -12.47
CA SER A 84 -12.31 8.24 -11.79
C SER A 84 -11.16 8.62 -12.75
N PHE A 85 -11.29 8.32 -14.04
CA PHE A 85 -10.33 8.70 -15.07
C PHE A 85 -10.60 10.09 -15.66
N SER A 86 -11.85 10.54 -15.67
CA SER A 86 -12.19 11.94 -16.00
C SER A 86 -12.01 12.89 -14.80
N GLY A 87 -12.02 12.35 -13.58
CA GLY A 87 -11.92 13.08 -12.33
C GLY A 87 -13.26 13.53 -11.72
N ASP A 88 -14.38 13.20 -12.36
CA ASP A 88 -15.75 13.57 -11.98
C ASP A 88 -16.35 12.63 -10.92
N ILE A 89 -15.67 12.42 -9.80
CA ILE A 89 -16.07 11.43 -8.78
C ILE A 89 -16.39 12.01 -7.40
N SER A 90 -15.91 13.22 -7.07
CA SER A 90 -16.21 13.83 -5.77
C SER A 90 -17.53 14.60 -5.82
N PHE A 91 -18.40 14.34 -4.85
CA PHE A 91 -19.71 14.97 -4.73
C PHE A 91 -19.90 15.76 -3.42
N THR A 92 -18.96 15.65 -2.47
CA THR A 92 -19.02 16.31 -1.15
C THR A 92 -18.20 17.59 -1.09
N GLU A 93 -17.02 17.54 -1.69
CA GLU A 93 -16.14 18.67 -1.92
C GLU A 93 -16.12 18.79 -3.44
N ASP A 94 -16.59 19.90 -4.00
CA ASP A 94 -16.77 20.15 -5.44
C ASP A 94 -15.42 20.20 -6.20
N TRP A 95 -14.62 19.15 -6.04
CA TRP A 95 -13.22 19.04 -6.40
C TRP A 95 -13.00 17.77 -7.21
N THR A 96 -12.29 17.89 -8.33
CA THR A 96 -11.87 16.75 -9.14
C THR A 96 -10.87 15.87 -8.38
N VAL A 97 -10.95 14.53 -8.52
CA VAL A 97 -9.92 13.61 -7.99
C VAL A 97 -9.16 13.01 -9.17
N LEU A 98 -7.92 13.44 -9.40
CA LEU A 98 -7.23 13.11 -10.67
C LEU A 98 -5.76 12.70 -10.49
N HIS A 99 -5.51 11.74 -9.59
CA HIS A 99 -4.17 11.21 -9.37
C HIS A 99 -3.63 10.42 -10.58
N VAL A 100 -4.52 9.80 -11.36
CA VAL A 100 -4.16 9.05 -12.57
C VAL A 100 -3.44 9.92 -13.60
N ALA A 101 -3.82 11.21 -13.73
CA ALA A 101 -3.19 12.16 -14.66
C ALA A 101 -1.71 12.40 -14.36
N LEU A 102 -1.31 12.41 -13.06
CA LEU A 102 0.10 12.57 -12.66
C LEU A 102 0.99 11.44 -13.16
N SER A 103 0.37 10.30 -13.44
CA SER A 103 1.02 9.05 -13.80
C SER A 103 0.77 8.69 -15.28
N HIS A 104 0.01 9.52 -15.99
CA HIS A 104 -0.44 9.28 -17.37
C HIS A 104 0.68 9.50 -18.38
N TRP A 105 1.21 8.42 -18.94
CA TRP A 105 2.34 8.45 -19.87
C TRP A 105 1.95 8.67 -21.33
N SER A 106 0.69 8.40 -21.67
CA SER A 106 0.22 8.63 -23.04
C SER A 106 0.11 10.13 -23.33
N ASN A 107 -0.11 10.46 -24.61
CA ASN A 107 -0.36 11.83 -25.06
C ASN A 107 -1.86 12.14 -25.17
N THR A 108 -2.75 11.28 -24.64
CA THR A 108 -4.18 11.58 -24.66
C THR A 108 -4.48 12.71 -23.66
N PRO A 109 -5.25 13.73 -24.07
CA PRO A 109 -5.67 14.79 -23.17
C PRO A 109 -6.46 14.25 -21.97
N VAL A 110 -6.30 14.88 -20.81
CA VAL A 110 -7.14 14.62 -19.63
C VAL A 110 -7.79 15.94 -19.26
N LEU A 111 -9.12 16.00 -19.40
CA LEU A 111 -9.86 17.24 -19.31
C LEU A 111 -10.44 17.42 -17.90
N VAL A 112 -10.23 18.60 -17.33
CA VAL A 112 -10.92 19.08 -16.12
C VAL A 112 -11.55 20.42 -16.47
N ASP A 113 -12.86 20.57 -16.28
CA ASP A 113 -13.63 21.75 -16.69
C ASP A 113 -13.40 22.14 -18.16
N GLY A 114 -13.26 21.14 -19.03
CA GLY A 114 -13.01 21.32 -20.46
C GLY A 114 -11.58 21.73 -20.82
N LYS A 115 -10.66 21.81 -19.85
CA LYS A 115 -9.25 22.16 -20.07
C LYS A 115 -8.33 20.95 -19.88
N ASP A 116 -7.43 20.72 -20.82
CA ASP A 116 -6.41 19.68 -20.69
C ASP A 116 -5.38 20.05 -19.61
N VAL A 117 -5.22 19.17 -18.62
CA VAL A 117 -4.30 19.36 -17.49
C VAL A 117 -2.90 18.81 -17.78
N MET A 118 -2.75 17.95 -18.78
CA MET A 118 -1.48 17.27 -19.07
C MET A 118 -0.30 18.20 -19.37
N PRO A 119 -0.46 19.35 -20.06
CA PRO A 119 0.64 20.30 -20.28
C PRO A 119 1.25 20.82 -18.97
N GLU A 120 0.41 21.14 -17.98
CA GLU A 120 0.86 21.63 -16.69
C GLU A 120 1.50 20.52 -15.85
N VAL A 121 0.93 19.30 -15.87
CA VAL A 121 1.55 18.11 -15.28
C VAL A 121 2.96 17.88 -15.83
N ARG A 122 3.12 17.91 -17.16
CA ARG A 122 4.42 17.74 -17.83
C ARG A 122 5.38 18.88 -17.51
N ARG A 123 4.91 20.12 -17.40
CA ARG A 123 5.73 21.27 -16.99
C ARG A 123 6.33 21.07 -15.61
N VAL A 124 5.54 20.67 -14.62
CA VAL A 124 6.01 20.42 -13.25
C VAL A 124 6.94 19.21 -13.20
N GLN A 125 6.62 18.11 -13.90
CA GLN A 125 7.51 16.95 -14.02
C GLN A 125 8.86 17.32 -14.65
N GLY A 126 8.86 18.17 -15.68
CA GLY A 126 10.07 18.71 -16.30
C GLY A 126 10.88 19.55 -15.32
N LYS A 127 10.21 20.44 -14.55
CA LYS A 127 10.84 21.25 -13.51
C LYS A 127 11.50 20.40 -12.43
N LEU A 128 10.80 19.36 -11.93
CA LEU A 128 11.33 18.39 -10.97
C LEU A 128 12.54 17.65 -11.53
N LYS A 129 12.46 17.16 -12.77
CA LYS A 129 13.57 16.47 -13.42
C LYS A 129 14.80 17.37 -13.51
N SER A 130 14.65 18.61 -13.98
CA SER A 130 15.75 19.56 -14.04
C SER A 130 16.32 19.83 -12.65
N PHE A 131 15.49 20.05 -11.65
CA PHE A 131 15.94 20.27 -10.28
C PHE A 131 16.77 19.10 -9.72
N PHE A 132 16.30 17.86 -9.89
CA PHE A 132 17.05 16.67 -9.48
C PHE A 132 18.38 16.54 -10.22
N GLN A 133 18.44 16.88 -11.51
CA GLN A 133 19.69 16.88 -12.26
C GLN A 133 20.71 17.88 -11.68
N HIS A 134 20.27 19.07 -11.24
CA HIS A 134 21.15 20.06 -10.59
C HIS A 134 21.62 19.62 -9.20
N ILE A 135 20.80 18.85 -8.48
CA ILE A 135 21.21 18.25 -7.19
C ILE A 135 22.26 17.17 -7.43
N GLN A 136 22.02 16.27 -8.39
CA GLN A 136 22.92 15.15 -8.70
C GLN A 136 24.26 15.62 -9.29
N SER A 137 24.28 16.71 -10.06
CA SER A 137 25.51 17.31 -10.61
C SER A 137 26.38 17.99 -9.54
N ALA A 138 25.95 18.04 -8.28
CA ALA A 138 26.57 18.78 -7.18
C ALA A 138 26.72 20.30 -7.45
N GLU A 139 26.04 20.83 -8.47
CA GLU A 139 25.91 22.26 -8.70
C GLU A 139 25.09 22.92 -7.58
N TRP A 140 24.19 22.15 -6.97
CA TRP A 140 23.48 22.52 -5.75
C TRP A 140 24.17 21.97 -4.50
N LYS A 141 24.53 22.84 -3.56
CA LYS A 141 25.02 22.43 -2.24
C LYS A 141 23.85 22.39 -1.27
N GLY A 142 23.49 21.19 -0.83
CA GLY A 142 22.46 20.95 0.19
C GLY A 142 21.50 19.84 -0.20
N TYR A 143 21.28 18.83 0.65
CA TYR A 143 20.24 17.82 0.38
C TYR A 143 19.52 17.24 1.61
N SER A 144 18.17 17.26 1.59
CA SER A 144 17.21 16.28 2.13
C SER A 144 15.75 16.77 1.95
N GLY A 145 14.72 15.93 2.12
CA GLY A 145 13.33 16.34 1.89
C GLY A 145 12.31 15.80 2.88
N ASN A 146 11.27 16.60 3.17
CA ASN A 146 10.19 16.21 4.07
C ASN A 146 8.87 16.01 3.31
N CYS A 147 8.39 14.77 3.30
CA CYS A 147 7.02 14.35 3.03
C CYS A 147 6.92 12.93 3.60
N ASP A 148 6.00 12.69 4.52
CA ASP A 148 6.19 11.61 5.50
C ASP A 148 5.98 10.21 4.91
N LEU A 149 4.76 9.65 4.99
CA LEU A 149 4.59 8.21 4.80
C LEU A 149 4.86 7.72 3.37
N GLY A 150 4.41 8.44 2.34
CA GLY A 150 4.58 8.00 0.95
C GLY A 150 6.03 8.03 0.48
N PRO A 151 6.69 9.21 0.50
CA PRO A 151 8.09 9.31 0.13
C PRO A 151 9.03 8.54 1.05
N LEU A 152 8.74 8.42 2.36
CA LEU A 152 9.49 7.52 3.26
C LEU A 152 9.37 6.06 2.81
N MET A 153 8.16 5.57 2.57
CA MET A 153 7.92 4.18 2.16
C MET A 153 8.62 3.87 0.83
N VAL A 154 8.46 4.75 -0.17
CA VAL A 154 9.09 4.56 -1.49
C VAL A 154 10.62 4.64 -1.38
N ASN A 155 11.16 5.57 -0.59
CA ASN A 155 12.60 5.67 -0.36
C ASN A 155 13.17 4.43 0.32
N GLU A 156 12.52 3.94 1.39
CA GLU A 156 12.97 2.73 2.09
C GLU A 156 12.86 1.49 1.18
N ALA A 157 11.79 1.38 0.39
CA ALA A 157 11.62 0.27 -0.53
C ALA A 157 12.64 0.29 -1.69
N LEU A 158 13.04 1.48 -2.16
CA LEU A 158 13.96 1.68 -3.28
C LEU A 158 15.39 2.01 -2.87
N LYS A 159 15.75 1.81 -1.61
CA LYS A 159 17.11 2.03 -1.09
C LYS A 159 18.23 1.35 -1.89
N PRO A 160 18.06 0.15 -2.47
CA PRO A 160 19.08 -0.44 -3.37
C PRO A 160 19.38 0.38 -4.63
N TYR A 161 18.49 1.30 -5.01
CA TYR A 161 18.60 2.17 -6.18
C TYR A 161 19.11 3.58 -5.85
N SER A 162 19.43 3.89 -4.59
CA SER A 162 19.84 5.23 -4.15
C SER A 162 21.35 5.42 -3.98
N ALA A 163 22.19 4.50 -4.47
CA ALA A 163 23.64 4.48 -4.22
C ALA A 163 24.38 5.77 -4.63
N GLU A 164 23.99 6.40 -5.74
CA GLU A 164 24.54 7.67 -6.24
C GLU A 164 23.67 8.87 -5.83
N GLY A 165 22.58 8.60 -5.11
CA GLY A 165 21.65 9.58 -4.63
C GLY A 165 22.10 10.18 -3.30
N PRO A 166 21.69 11.41 -3.03
CA PRO A 166 21.93 12.01 -1.72
C PRO A 166 21.02 11.40 -0.63
N GLN A 167 21.44 11.52 0.62
CA GLN A 167 20.76 10.89 1.76
C GLN A 167 19.45 11.61 2.10
N LEU A 168 18.40 10.84 2.36
CA LEU A 168 17.07 11.37 2.70
C LEU A 168 16.77 11.19 4.19
N TRP A 169 16.21 12.24 4.80
CA TRP A 169 15.69 12.25 6.16
C TRP A 169 14.28 12.84 6.14
N PHE A 170 13.36 12.26 6.92
CA PHE A 170 11.95 12.65 6.96
C PHE A 170 11.59 13.13 8.38
N VAL A 171 10.93 14.29 8.48
CA VAL A 171 10.60 14.94 9.77
C VAL A 171 9.14 15.36 9.77
N SER A 172 8.27 14.55 10.37
CA SER A 172 6.83 14.82 10.36
C SER A 172 6.27 15.23 11.71
N ASN A 173 6.75 14.59 12.78
CA ASN A 173 6.21 14.79 14.11
C ASN A 173 6.45 16.22 14.62
N VAL A 174 5.49 16.75 15.37
CA VAL A 174 5.60 18.03 16.09
C VAL A 174 6.47 17.91 17.35
N ASP A 175 6.63 16.70 17.88
CA ASP A 175 7.61 16.44 18.93
C ASP A 175 9.02 16.80 18.44
N GLY A 176 9.62 17.78 19.11
CA GLY A 176 10.95 18.30 18.80
C GLY A 176 12.06 17.24 18.85
N THR A 177 11.82 16.07 19.44
CA THR A 177 12.77 14.96 19.47
C THR A 177 13.16 14.50 18.07
N LEU A 178 12.21 14.42 17.13
CA LEU A 178 12.49 13.92 15.78
C LEU A 178 13.40 14.88 15.00
N ILE A 179 13.07 16.17 15.00
CA ILE A 179 13.88 17.19 14.34
C ILE A 179 15.24 17.35 15.02
N ALA A 180 15.31 17.33 16.36
CA ALA A 180 16.56 17.46 17.09
C ALA A 180 17.52 16.29 16.80
N LYS A 181 17.02 15.04 16.81
CA LYS A 181 17.83 13.86 16.46
C LYS A 181 18.30 13.89 15.00
N THR A 182 17.44 14.33 14.10
CA THR A 182 17.78 14.46 12.67
C THR A 182 18.91 15.48 12.50
N LEU A 183 18.74 16.69 13.02
CA LEU A 183 19.74 17.76 12.94
C LEU A 183 21.08 17.38 13.59
N ALA A 184 21.07 16.59 14.66
CA ALA A 184 22.30 16.12 15.30
C ALA A 184 23.16 15.22 14.39
N THR A 185 22.58 14.62 13.34
CA THR A 185 23.30 13.80 12.36
C THR A 185 23.78 14.59 11.13
N LEU A 186 23.33 15.83 10.97
CA LEU A 186 23.57 16.64 9.76
C LEU A 186 24.75 17.60 9.95
N SER A 187 25.54 17.78 8.88
CA SER A 187 26.56 18.83 8.83
C SER A 187 25.94 20.15 8.33
N PRO A 188 26.17 21.31 8.98
CA PRO A 188 25.51 22.55 8.61
C PRO A 188 25.80 23.09 7.20
N LYS A 189 26.77 22.50 6.48
CA LYS A 189 27.27 23.01 5.19
C LYS A 189 26.73 22.26 3.97
N SER A 190 25.87 21.26 4.16
CA SER A 190 25.46 20.36 3.07
C SER A 190 24.06 19.76 3.27
N PHE A 191 23.06 20.55 3.64
CA PHE A 191 21.66 20.11 3.71
C PHE A 191 20.72 21.04 2.90
N LEU A 192 19.60 20.50 2.45
CA LEU A 192 18.47 21.20 1.83
C LEU A 192 17.24 20.76 2.60
N PHE A 193 16.25 21.63 2.71
CA PHE A 193 14.95 21.32 3.29
C PHE A 193 13.88 21.44 2.21
N ILE A 194 13.18 20.33 1.94
CA ILE A 194 11.96 20.34 1.14
C ILE A 194 10.77 20.41 2.09
N ILE A 195 9.97 21.46 2.03
CA ILE A 195 8.74 21.62 2.83
C ILE A 195 7.55 21.13 2.01
N ALA A 196 7.00 19.97 2.35
CA ALA A 196 5.75 19.50 1.75
C ALA A 196 4.55 19.87 2.63
N SER A 197 3.72 20.79 2.15
CA SER A 197 2.42 21.09 2.76
C SER A 197 1.50 21.66 1.70
N LYS A 198 0.37 20.97 1.45
CA LYS A 198 -0.65 21.42 0.49
C LYS A 198 -1.11 22.85 0.79
N THR A 199 -1.61 23.04 2.01
CA THR A 199 -2.15 24.33 2.46
C THR A 199 -1.07 25.32 2.83
N PHE A 200 0.15 24.85 3.12
CA PHE A 200 1.21 25.63 3.74
C PHE A 200 0.73 26.29 5.06
N THR A 201 -0.16 25.60 5.78
CA THR A 201 -0.71 26.00 7.09
C THR A 201 -0.66 24.90 8.14
N THR A 202 -0.19 23.71 7.77
CA THR A 202 -0.09 22.56 8.68
C THR A 202 0.80 22.93 9.86
N GLN A 203 0.25 22.91 11.06
CA GLN A 203 0.90 23.44 12.26
C GLN A 203 2.23 22.74 12.52
N GLU A 204 2.25 21.41 12.43
CA GLU A 204 3.41 20.56 12.64
C GLU A 204 4.54 20.89 11.66
N THR A 205 4.21 21.01 10.36
CA THR A 205 5.16 21.36 9.31
C THR A 205 5.72 22.77 9.49
N ILE A 206 4.87 23.76 9.81
CA ILE A 206 5.30 25.14 10.00
C ILE A 206 6.18 25.26 11.25
N MET A 207 5.80 24.62 12.36
CA MET A 207 6.61 24.65 13.58
C MET A 207 8.00 24.07 13.35
N ASN A 208 8.09 22.94 12.64
CA ASN A 208 9.37 22.36 12.23
C ASN A 208 10.16 23.29 11.31
N PHE A 209 9.51 23.94 10.34
CA PHE A 209 10.16 24.91 9.46
C PHE A 209 10.69 26.14 10.22
N LEU A 210 9.89 26.74 11.11
CA LEU A 210 10.29 27.92 11.88
C LEU A 210 11.47 27.67 12.83
N LEU A 211 11.63 26.43 13.32
CA LEU A 211 12.80 26.03 14.10
C LEU A 211 14.09 26.08 13.28
N LEU A 212 13.99 25.83 11.97
CA LEU A 212 15.11 25.76 11.03
C LEU A 212 15.42 27.12 10.41
N ALA A 213 14.39 27.92 10.11
CA ALA A 213 14.46 29.21 9.43
C ALA A 213 14.91 30.38 10.34
N LYS A 214 15.80 30.14 11.32
CA LYS A 214 16.27 31.17 12.28
C LYS A 214 17.10 32.28 11.61
N ASP A 215 17.67 32.01 10.43
CA ASP A 215 18.36 32.99 9.59
C ASP A 215 17.61 33.15 8.25
N PRO A 216 16.98 34.31 8.00
CA PRO A 216 16.26 34.58 6.75
C PRO A 216 17.13 34.45 5.49
N SER A 217 18.44 34.67 5.58
CA SER A 217 19.36 34.58 4.43
C SER A 217 19.72 33.15 4.04
N ALA A 218 19.54 32.20 4.97
CA ALA A 218 19.66 30.76 4.72
C ALA A 218 18.41 30.18 4.06
N VAL A 219 17.23 30.78 4.30
CA VAL A 219 15.95 30.34 3.73
C VAL A 219 15.99 30.30 2.20
N GLU A 220 16.56 31.33 1.59
CA GLU A 220 16.64 31.43 0.13
C GLU A 220 17.55 30.35 -0.48
N LYS A 221 18.61 29.93 0.22
CA LYS A 221 19.62 28.99 -0.31
C LYS A 221 19.25 27.54 -0.05
N ASP A 222 18.78 27.26 1.15
CA ASP A 222 18.72 25.90 1.70
C ASP A 222 17.29 25.34 1.77
N PHE A 223 16.28 26.06 1.25
CA PHE A 223 14.88 25.61 1.28
C PHE A 223 14.21 25.61 -0.10
N THR A 224 13.31 24.64 -0.27
CA THR A 224 12.38 24.49 -1.40
C THR A 224 11.04 23.97 -0.87
N SER A 225 9.96 24.06 -1.65
CA SER A 225 8.64 23.64 -1.19
C SER A 225 7.77 22.98 -2.27
N LEU A 226 6.96 22.01 -1.83
CA LEU A 226 5.84 21.41 -2.55
C LEU A 226 4.53 21.95 -1.95
N PHE A 227 3.71 22.66 -2.74
CA PHE A 227 2.50 23.34 -2.22
C PHE A 227 1.47 23.68 -3.32
N THR A 228 0.28 24.12 -2.91
CA THR A 228 -0.73 24.72 -3.81
C THR A 228 -0.88 26.25 -3.61
N ASN A 229 -0.63 26.76 -2.40
CA ASN A 229 -0.74 28.19 -2.05
C ASN A 229 0.53 29.05 -2.35
N THR A 230 0.60 29.69 -3.52
CA THR A 230 1.72 30.57 -3.91
C THR A 230 1.86 31.85 -3.09
N VAL A 231 0.79 32.33 -2.46
CA VAL A 231 0.80 33.58 -1.69
C VAL A 231 1.60 33.39 -0.40
N LYS A 232 1.25 32.35 0.37
CA LYS A 232 1.94 32.06 1.64
C LYS A 232 3.41 31.76 1.44
N VAL A 233 3.76 30.97 0.43
CA VAL A 233 5.17 30.60 0.23
C VAL A 233 6.05 31.82 -0.08
N LYS A 234 5.53 32.83 -0.79
CA LYS A 234 6.23 34.10 -1.01
C LYS A 234 6.40 34.89 0.28
N GLU A 235 5.40 34.90 1.17
CA GLU A 235 5.50 35.55 2.49
C GLU A 235 6.63 34.95 3.35
N PHE A 236 6.93 33.67 3.15
CA PHE A 236 8.01 32.96 3.86
C PHE A 236 9.40 33.08 3.20
N GLY A 237 9.53 33.78 2.08
CA GLY A 237 10.83 34.12 1.48
C GLY A 237 11.51 33.01 0.65
N ILE A 238 10.78 31.97 0.24
CA ILE A 238 11.32 30.94 -0.66
C ILE A 238 11.28 31.46 -2.10
N ASP A 239 12.40 31.32 -2.82
CA ASP A 239 12.54 31.72 -4.21
C ASP A 239 11.45 31.03 -5.10
N PRO A 240 10.63 31.80 -5.84
CA PRO A 240 9.63 31.28 -6.78
C PRO A 240 10.15 30.24 -7.78
N GLN A 241 11.43 30.28 -8.14
CA GLN A 241 12.02 29.29 -9.04
C GLN A 241 12.18 27.92 -8.37
N LYS A 242 12.24 27.88 -7.03
CA LYS A 242 12.39 26.69 -6.19
C LYS A 242 11.05 26.13 -5.70
N LEU A 243 9.96 26.57 -6.32
CA LEU A 243 8.61 26.20 -5.96
C LEU A 243 8.05 25.11 -6.86
N PHE A 244 7.57 24.02 -6.27
CA PHE A 244 6.95 22.92 -7.00
C PHE A 244 5.45 22.91 -6.73
N GLU A 245 4.71 23.45 -7.69
CA GLU A 245 3.26 23.54 -7.64
C GLU A 245 2.64 22.16 -7.83
N PHE A 246 1.56 21.90 -7.11
CA PHE A 246 0.58 20.88 -7.47
C PHE A 246 -0.83 21.47 -7.36
N TRP A 247 -1.85 20.70 -7.73
CA TRP A 247 -3.22 21.19 -7.86
C TRP A 247 -4.11 20.68 -6.74
N ASP A 248 -5.15 21.44 -6.40
CA ASP A 248 -6.10 21.04 -5.36
C ASP A 248 -6.84 19.73 -5.70
N GLN A 249 -6.98 19.45 -7.00
CA GLN A 249 -7.50 18.22 -7.60
C GLN A 249 -6.64 16.98 -7.33
N VAL A 250 -5.42 17.19 -6.83
CA VAL A 250 -4.63 16.14 -6.21
C VAL A 250 -4.96 16.18 -4.72
N GLY A 251 -5.78 15.23 -4.27
CA GLY A 251 -6.05 15.05 -2.85
C GLY A 251 -4.74 14.97 -2.07
N ALA A 252 -4.72 15.45 -0.81
CA ALA A 252 -3.56 15.27 0.07
C ALA A 252 -3.16 13.79 0.23
N LEU A 253 -4.09 12.90 -0.12
CA LEU A 253 -4.01 11.45 -0.22
C LEU A 253 -3.20 10.94 -1.45
N HIS A 254 -3.05 11.76 -2.49
CA HIS A 254 -2.50 11.31 -3.78
C HIS A 254 -1.32 12.16 -4.29
N ALA A 255 -0.94 13.21 -3.58
CA ALA A 255 0.26 14.00 -3.87
C ALA A 255 1.43 13.57 -2.96
N PRO A 256 2.61 13.21 -3.47
CA PRO A 256 2.93 12.31 -4.57
C PRO A 256 3.10 10.87 -4.03
N LEU A 257 2.22 9.94 -4.44
CA LEU A 257 2.37 8.48 -4.30
C LEU A 257 2.32 7.84 -2.89
N CYS A 258 1.64 8.44 -1.91
CA CYS A 258 0.84 7.73 -0.89
C CYS A 258 0.33 8.71 0.16
N CYS A 259 -0.97 8.68 0.41
CA CYS A 259 -1.62 8.94 1.68
C CYS A 259 -3.05 8.34 1.57
N LEU A 260 -3.43 7.49 2.51
CA LEU A 260 -4.76 6.93 2.85
C LEU A 260 -5.83 6.81 1.72
N LEU A 261 -6.27 5.57 1.50
CA LEU A 261 -7.47 5.14 0.77
C LEU A 261 -8.63 6.17 0.84
N PRO A 262 -9.38 6.40 -0.25
CA PRO A 262 -10.53 7.29 -0.25
C PRO A 262 -11.49 6.98 0.91
N GLN A 263 -12.03 8.03 1.52
CA GLN A 263 -13.05 7.93 2.56
C GLN A 263 -14.44 8.01 1.92
N PRO A 264 -15.13 6.89 1.62
CA PRO A 264 -16.53 6.94 1.28
C PRO A 264 -17.37 7.27 2.52
N CYS A 265 -18.28 8.23 2.37
CA CYS A 265 -19.29 8.56 3.36
C CYS A 265 -20.33 7.42 3.43
N GLY A 266 -20.34 6.66 4.52
CA GLY A 266 -21.32 5.59 4.79
C GLY A 266 -21.07 4.91 6.13
N PRO A 267 -22.02 4.13 6.69
CA PRO A 267 -21.93 3.62 8.05
C PRO A 267 -20.78 2.61 8.21
N THR A 268 -19.72 3.03 8.92
CA THR A 268 -18.84 2.27 9.84
C THR A 268 -18.49 0.81 9.50
N ASN A 269 -18.03 0.48 8.28
CA ASN A 269 -17.53 -0.87 7.97
C ASN A 269 -16.21 -0.87 7.17
N LYS A 270 -15.25 0.00 7.53
CA LYS A 270 -13.88 -0.15 7.02
C LYS A 270 -13.12 -1.22 7.81
N PRO A 271 -12.40 -2.14 7.16
CA PRO A 271 -11.47 -3.00 7.89
C PRO A 271 -10.36 -2.14 8.50
N HIS A 272 -9.93 -2.50 9.71
CA HIS A 272 -8.73 -1.93 10.28
C HIS A 272 -7.53 -2.56 9.57
N CYS A 273 -6.74 -1.76 8.86
CA CYS A 273 -5.53 -2.21 8.19
C CYS A 273 -4.34 -2.17 9.17
N TRP A 274 -3.59 -3.26 9.26
CA TRP A 274 -2.39 -3.37 10.07
C TRP A 274 -1.49 -4.49 9.54
N GLY A 275 -0.21 -4.49 9.91
CA GLY A 275 0.74 -5.51 9.49
C GLY A 275 2.18 -5.12 9.78
N GLU A 276 3.09 -6.08 9.62
CA GLU A 276 4.54 -5.93 9.77
C GLU A 276 5.26 -6.83 8.74
N PRO A 277 6.52 -6.54 8.38
CA PRO A 277 7.30 -7.40 7.51
C PRO A 277 7.44 -8.83 8.07
N GLY A 278 7.33 -9.82 7.17
CA GLY A 278 7.75 -11.20 7.46
C GLY A 278 9.27 -11.32 7.52
N THR A 279 9.85 -12.17 8.36
CA THR A 279 9.22 -13.13 9.28
C THR A 279 8.93 -12.56 10.68
N SER A 280 9.23 -11.28 10.95
CA SER A 280 9.06 -10.66 12.27
C SER A 280 7.64 -10.78 12.80
N GLY A 281 6.62 -10.56 11.96
CA GLY A 281 5.21 -10.72 12.33
C GLY A 281 4.87 -12.12 12.85
N GLN A 282 5.57 -13.16 12.36
CA GLN A 282 5.38 -14.55 12.79
C GLN A 282 5.69 -14.74 14.27
N HIS A 283 6.63 -13.95 14.79
CA HIS A 283 7.08 -13.97 16.19
C HIS A 283 6.41 -12.91 17.07
N ALA A 284 5.47 -12.13 16.52
CA ALA A 284 4.79 -11.06 17.24
C ALA A 284 3.29 -11.32 17.39
N PHE A 285 2.58 -11.50 16.27
CA PHE A 285 1.11 -11.51 16.27
C PHE A 285 0.49 -12.61 15.41
N TYR A 286 1.26 -13.45 14.71
CA TYR A 286 0.66 -14.54 13.92
C TYR A 286 -0.01 -15.60 14.80
N GLN A 287 0.39 -15.68 16.07
CA GLN A 287 -0.34 -16.44 17.08
C GLN A 287 -1.83 -16.04 17.12
N LEU A 288 -2.10 -14.73 17.07
CA LEU A 288 -3.45 -14.20 17.06
C LEU A 288 -4.18 -14.56 15.75
N ILE A 289 -3.47 -14.49 14.62
CA ILE A 289 -4.04 -14.81 13.30
C ILE A 289 -4.48 -16.28 13.24
N HIS A 290 -3.65 -17.20 13.76
CA HIS A 290 -3.88 -18.64 13.63
C HIS A 290 -4.71 -19.29 14.74
N GLN A 291 -4.88 -18.64 15.91
CA GLN A 291 -5.54 -19.26 17.07
C GLN A 291 -6.73 -18.49 17.64
N VAL A 292 -7.11 -17.35 17.05
CA VAL A 292 -8.29 -16.60 17.51
C VAL A 292 -9.50 -16.88 16.64
N THR A 293 -10.68 -16.89 17.24
CA THR A 293 -11.98 -17.17 16.61
C THR A 293 -12.46 -16.13 15.61
N LYS A 294 -11.72 -15.02 15.44
CA LYS A 294 -12.08 -13.96 14.51
C LYS A 294 -11.30 -14.12 13.22
N MET A 295 -12.00 -14.32 12.12
CA MET A 295 -11.41 -14.39 10.78
C MET A 295 -10.69 -13.08 10.43
N MET A 296 -9.42 -13.20 10.04
CA MET A 296 -8.55 -12.07 9.64
C MET A 296 -7.97 -12.32 8.24
N PRO A 297 -8.57 -11.74 7.18
CA PRO A 297 -8.02 -11.87 5.83
C PRO A 297 -6.61 -11.29 5.76
N CYS A 298 -5.69 -12.02 5.15
CA CYS A 298 -4.29 -11.61 5.05
C CYS A 298 -3.88 -11.44 3.58
N ASN A 299 -3.07 -10.42 3.31
CA ASN A 299 -2.39 -10.26 2.03
C ASN A 299 -0.89 -10.49 2.27
N PHE A 300 -0.35 -11.57 1.70
CA PHE A 300 1.07 -11.86 1.74
C PHE A 300 1.72 -11.38 0.44
N LEU A 301 2.79 -10.59 0.58
CA LEU A 301 3.56 -10.06 -0.54
C LEU A 301 5.01 -10.55 -0.44
N ILE A 302 5.58 -11.05 -1.54
CA ILE A 302 6.99 -11.49 -1.56
C ILE A 302 7.66 -11.26 -2.90
N LEU A 303 9.00 -11.21 -2.85
CA LEU A 303 9.90 -11.15 -3.99
C LEU A 303 10.62 -12.49 -4.16
N VAL A 304 10.59 -13.05 -5.37
CA VAL A 304 11.34 -14.25 -5.74
C VAL A 304 12.85 -13.97 -5.74
N GLN A 305 13.25 -12.85 -6.33
CA GLN A 305 14.64 -12.41 -6.39
C GLN A 305 14.90 -11.28 -5.40
N THR A 306 15.80 -11.54 -4.45
CA THR A 306 16.31 -10.54 -3.51
C THR A 306 17.21 -9.51 -4.22
N GLN A 307 17.24 -8.28 -3.71
CA GLN A 307 18.20 -7.25 -4.13
C GLN A 307 19.58 -7.46 -3.51
N HIS A 308 19.69 -8.27 -2.46
CA HIS A 308 20.93 -8.51 -1.73
C HIS A 308 21.27 -10.00 -1.69
N LEU A 309 22.24 -10.41 -2.52
CA LEU A 309 22.88 -11.73 -2.44
C LEU A 309 23.98 -11.68 -1.39
N VAL A 310 23.60 -11.88 -0.13
CA VAL A 310 24.58 -12.07 0.96
C VAL A 310 25.21 -13.46 0.80
N ARG A 311 26.42 -13.65 1.35
CA ARG A 311 27.35 -14.81 1.24
C ARG A 311 26.77 -16.24 1.39
N MET A 312 25.47 -16.40 1.63
CA MET A 312 24.75 -17.67 1.63
C MET A 312 23.42 -17.52 0.88
N ASP A 313 23.26 -18.27 -0.23
CA ASP A 313 22.00 -18.38 -1.01
C ASP A 313 20.82 -18.97 -0.20
N SER A 314 20.99 -19.24 1.09
CA SER A 314 19.98 -19.79 1.99
C SER A 314 18.96 -18.74 2.43
N HIS A 315 19.34 -17.47 2.60
CA HIS A 315 18.42 -16.45 3.14
C HIS A 315 17.16 -16.26 2.31
N PRO A 316 17.23 -16.02 0.97
CA PRO A 316 16.03 -15.91 0.13
C PRO A 316 15.22 -17.20 0.11
N LYS A 317 15.87 -18.37 0.14
CA LYS A 317 15.20 -19.68 0.16
C LYS A 317 14.40 -19.88 1.45
N ILE A 318 14.99 -19.55 2.60
CA ILE A 318 14.32 -19.66 3.90
C ILE A 318 13.17 -18.65 3.98
N LEU A 319 13.35 -17.43 3.47
CA LEU A 319 12.27 -16.43 3.42
C LEU A 319 11.08 -16.92 2.57
N LEU A 320 11.35 -17.43 1.37
CA LEU A 320 10.34 -18.01 0.49
C LEU A 320 9.64 -19.22 1.13
N ALA A 321 10.41 -20.11 1.77
CA ALA A 321 9.84 -21.25 2.49
C ALA A 321 8.90 -20.81 3.62
N ASN A 322 9.29 -19.79 4.39
CA ASN A 322 8.44 -19.22 5.44
C ASN A 322 7.19 -18.53 4.88
N PHE A 323 7.28 -17.87 3.74
CA PHE A 323 6.12 -17.28 3.08
C PHE A 323 5.12 -18.37 2.65
N LEU A 324 5.60 -19.38 1.92
CA LEU A 324 4.75 -20.47 1.42
C LEU A 324 4.13 -21.26 2.56
N SER A 325 4.91 -21.56 3.61
CA SER A 325 4.42 -22.32 4.76
C SER A 325 3.36 -21.56 5.55
N GLN A 326 3.45 -20.22 5.63
CA GLN A 326 2.43 -19.42 6.31
C GLN A 326 1.12 -19.37 5.51
N VAL A 327 1.20 -19.18 4.19
CA VAL A 327 0.02 -19.22 3.32
C VAL A 327 -0.66 -20.60 3.39
N GLU A 328 0.12 -21.67 3.33
CA GLU A 328 -0.38 -23.03 3.47
C GLU A 328 -0.98 -23.29 4.86
N ALA A 329 -0.31 -22.83 5.93
CA ALA A 329 -0.80 -23.00 7.29
C ALA A 329 -2.13 -22.27 7.53
N SER A 330 -2.29 -21.06 6.96
CA SER A 330 -3.57 -20.34 7.00
C SER A 330 -4.69 -21.14 6.33
N MET A 331 -4.38 -21.85 5.25
CA MET A 331 -5.35 -22.67 4.54
C MET A 331 -5.68 -23.97 5.26
N ARG A 332 -4.66 -24.75 5.62
CA ARG A 332 -4.77 -26.14 6.09
C ARG A 332 -4.80 -26.31 7.60
N GLY A 333 -4.48 -25.26 8.37
CA GLY A 333 -4.34 -25.35 9.83
C GLY A 333 -3.53 -26.57 10.30
N LYS A 334 -3.97 -27.16 11.42
CA LYS A 334 -3.42 -28.44 11.90
C LYS A 334 -4.52 -29.25 12.58
N SER A 335 -4.90 -30.36 11.95
CA SER A 335 -5.89 -31.30 12.46
C SER A 335 -5.49 -31.96 13.79
N THR A 336 -6.50 -32.42 14.53
CA THR A 336 -6.33 -33.17 15.78
C THR A 336 -5.50 -34.44 15.57
N GLU A 337 -5.68 -35.17 14.47
CA GLU A 337 -4.90 -36.39 14.19
C GLU A 337 -3.42 -36.07 13.99
N LYS A 338 -3.11 -34.98 13.28
CA LYS A 338 -1.72 -34.56 13.05
C LYS A 338 -1.07 -34.08 14.36
N ALA A 339 -1.76 -33.25 15.12
CA ALA A 339 -1.28 -32.81 16.44
C ALA A 339 -1.08 -34.00 17.41
N SER A 340 -2.00 -34.97 17.40
CA SER A 340 -1.90 -36.20 18.19
C SER A 340 -0.65 -37.00 17.84
N LYS A 341 -0.40 -37.24 16.54
CA LYS A 341 0.80 -37.98 16.08
C LYS A 341 2.09 -37.26 16.47
N GLU A 342 2.15 -35.94 16.34
CA GLU A 342 3.30 -35.14 16.75
C GLU A 342 3.56 -35.25 18.26
N LEU A 343 2.52 -35.13 19.10
CA LEU A 343 2.66 -35.22 20.55
C LEU A 343 3.05 -36.64 21.01
N GLN A 344 2.52 -37.69 20.36
CA GLN A 344 2.91 -39.07 20.63
C GLN A 344 4.38 -39.33 20.31
N ALA A 345 4.90 -38.72 19.22
CA ALA A 345 6.30 -38.87 18.83
C ALA A 345 7.29 -38.19 19.81
N VAL A 346 6.85 -37.16 20.53
CA VAL A 346 7.66 -36.49 21.58
C VAL A 346 7.74 -37.34 22.86
N GLY A 347 6.84 -38.31 23.06
CA GLY A 347 6.88 -39.24 24.20
C GLY A 347 6.46 -38.61 25.54
N ILE A 348 5.49 -37.71 25.52
CA ILE A 348 4.93 -37.06 26.74
C ILE A 348 3.97 -37.97 27.51
N SER A 349 3.69 -37.61 28.77
CA SER A 349 2.72 -38.34 29.61
C SER A 349 1.29 -38.24 29.05
N LEU A 350 0.42 -39.21 29.37
CA LEU A 350 -0.99 -39.18 28.95
C LEU A 350 -1.72 -37.93 29.49
N GLU A 351 -1.41 -37.55 30.73
CA GLU A 351 -1.99 -36.37 31.37
C GLU A 351 -1.59 -35.06 30.66
N ASP A 352 -0.32 -34.93 30.26
CA ASP A 352 0.15 -33.77 29.50
C ASP A 352 -0.37 -33.81 28.06
N PHE A 353 -0.53 -34.99 27.48
CA PHE A 353 -1.08 -35.16 26.14
C PHE A 353 -2.51 -34.61 26.04
N GLU A 354 -3.39 -34.99 26.95
CA GLU A 354 -4.77 -34.50 26.98
C GLU A 354 -4.85 -32.98 27.19
N LYS A 355 -3.98 -32.44 28.06
CA LYS A 355 -3.88 -31.00 28.30
C LYS A 355 -3.33 -30.24 27.10
N LEU A 356 -2.40 -30.79 26.33
CA LEU A 356 -1.72 -30.07 25.26
C LEU A 356 -2.39 -30.21 23.90
N LEU A 357 -3.13 -31.30 23.65
CA LEU A 357 -3.68 -31.61 22.32
C LEU A 357 -4.52 -30.45 21.77
N HIS A 358 -5.46 -29.94 22.56
CA HIS A 358 -6.34 -28.85 22.13
C HIS A 358 -5.60 -27.53 21.88
N HIS A 359 -4.49 -27.27 22.58
CA HIS A 359 -3.64 -26.08 22.35
C HIS A 359 -2.72 -26.20 21.13
N LYS A 360 -2.58 -27.40 20.57
CA LYS A 360 -1.73 -27.70 19.41
C LYS A 360 -2.52 -27.82 18.11
N VAL A 361 -3.84 -27.86 18.18
CA VAL A 361 -4.75 -27.79 17.02
C VAL A 361 -4.88 -26.33 16.59
N PHE A 362 -4.90 -26.10 15.28
CA PHE A 362 -5.14 -24.77 14.69
C PHE A 362 -6.30 -24.91 13.70
N GLU A 363 -7.30 -24.04 13.83
CA GLU A 363 -8.44 -24.01 12.92
C GLU A 363 -7.96 -23.73 11.49
N GLU A 364 -8.54 -24.43 10.53
CA GLU A 364 -8.22 -24.30 9.11
C GLU A 364 -9.05 -23.16 8.49
N ASN A 365 -8.92 -22.92 7.18
CA ASN A 365 -9.84 -22.08 6.41
C ASN A 365 -9.68 -20.54 6.60
N LEU A 366 -8.47 -20.05 6.90
CA LEU A 366 -8.19 -18.61 6.91
C LEU A 366 -7.87 -18.12 5.49
N PRO A 367 -8.70 -17.23 4.90
CA PRO A 367 -8.45 -16.74 3.55
C PRO A 367 -7.23 -15.84 3.49
N ALA A 368 -6.30 -16.17 2.59
CA ALA A 368 -5.11 -15.38 2.33
C ALA A 368 -4.95 -15.15 0.83
N ASN A 369 -4.61 -13.91 0.44
CA ASN A 369 -4.14 -13.60 -0.90
C ASN A 369 -2.62 -13.65 -0.94
N SER A 370 -2.07 -14.18 -2.01
CA SER A 370 -0.63 -14.20 -2.25
C SER A 370 -0.29 -13.37 -3.48
N THR A 371 0.56 -12.36 -3.32
CA THR A 371 1.09 -11.57 -4.43
C THR A 371 2.60 -11.78 -4.52
N VAL A 372 3.04 -12.37 -5.62
CA VAL A 372 4.43 -12.78 -5.82
C VAL A 372 5.03 -11.96 -6.95
N PHE A 373 6.16 -11.31 -6.68
CA PHE A 373 6.89 -10.49 -7.63
C PHE A 373 8.22 -11.16 -7.99
N THR A 374 8.62 -11.15 -9.26
CA THR A 374 9.90 -11.74 -9.66
C THR A 374 11.07 -10.98 -9.05
N LYS A 375 11.09 -9.65 -9.17
CA LYS A 375 12.15 -8.77 -8.67
C LYS A 375 11.59 -7.39 -8.34
N PHE A 376 12.16 -6.72 -7.34
CA PHE A 376 11.70 -5.41 -6.91
C PHE A 376 12.22 -4.28 -7.80
N MET A 377 11.59 -4.06 -8.95
CA MET A 377 11.97 -2.96 -9.85
C MET A 377 11.37 -1.62 -9.38
N PRO A 378 11.94 -0.46 -9.76
CA PRO A 378 11.41 0.87 -9.39
C PRO A 378 9.94 1.12 -9.78
N PHE A 379 9.43 0.39 -10.77
CA PHE A 379 8.03 0.42 -11.17
C PHE A 379 7.09 -0.31 -10.18
N ILE A 380 7.57 -1.30 -9.41
CA ILE A 380 6.74 -2.16 -8.55
C ILE A 380 6.04 -1.39 -7.43
N PRO A 381 6.69 -0.51 -6.63
CA PRO A 381 5.99 0.28 -5.62
C PRO A 381 4.82 1.06 -6.21
N ARG A 382 5.03 1.68 -7.37
CA ARG A 382 3.98 2.44 -8.05
C ARG A 382 2.81 1.55 -8.49
N ALA A 383 3.10 0.38 -9.03
CA ALA A 383 2.05 -0.57 -9.44
C ALA A 383 1.25 -1.08 -8.24
N LEU A 384 1.92 -1.40 -7.13
CA LEU A 384 1.29 -1.81 -5.88
C LEU A 384 0.41 -0.72 -5.27
N ILE A 385 0.92 0.51 -5.21
CA ILE A 385 0.17 1.66 -4.69
C ILE A 385 -1.03 2.00 -5.59
N ALA A 386 -0.95 1.76 -6.90
CA ALA A 386 -2.08 1.97 -7.80
C ALA A 386 -3.11 0.82 -7.77
N MET A 387 -2.68 -0.38 -7.36
CA MET A 387 -3.55 -1.56 -7.23
C MET A 387 -4.39 -1.51 -5.95
N TYR A 388 -3.83 -0.99 -4.86
CA TYR A 388 -4.51 -0.76 -3.58
C TYR A 388 -5.23 0.58 -3.56
#